data_AF-X6LBZ7-F1
#
_entry.id   AF-X6LBZ7-F1
#
_cell.length_a   1.000
_cell.length_b   1.000
_cell.length_c   1.000
_cell.angle_alpha   90.00
_cell.angle_beta   90.00
_cell.angle_gamma   90.00
#
_symmetry.space_group_name_H-M   'P 1'
#
loop_
_entity.id
_entity.type
_entity.pdbx_description
1 polymer ?
#
loop_
_entity_poly.entity_id
_entity_poly.type
_entity_poly.pdbx_seq_one_letter_code
_entity_poly.pdbx_strand_id
1 'polypeptide(L)'
;HKWENEITKDDIDLICFSIDFYLSLITINEDRKEEKELTAYVKVDKRKTLIKMKELTFEELLYQSYHCLERKDIQKMRNENVKLDLTNMKDDIIESDKDVKREFKKNKPSFKITWTPLQPIINEKTKTIKNALVMTIAISEYNDKTKWPNLPNVKEDLINFKQLFEKELNYEFECNKSPHMKKTDVQSFLAELVVNHRLHKNTNNMMD
;
A
#
# COMPACT_ATOMS: atom_id res chain seq x y z
N HIS A 1 25.60 -12.03 -9.26
CA HIS A 1 24.62 -10.95 -9.41
C HIS A 1 23.43 -11.25 -8.51
N LYS A 2 23.33 -10.54 -7.38
CA LYS A 2 22.16 -10.56 -6.51
C LYS A 2 21.29 -9.40 -6.98
N TRP A 3 20.06 -9.64 -7.38
CA TRP A 3 19.16 -8.57 -7.81
C TRP A 3 18.97 -7.61 -6.63
N GLU A 4 19.10 -6.30 -6.88
CA GLU A 4 19.17 -5.26 -5.83
C GLU A 4 17.85 -5.06 -5.08
N ASN A 5 16.72 -5.54 -5.62
CA ASN A 5 15.40 -5.41 -5.02
C ASN A 5 14.69 -6.77 -4.94
N GLU A 6 14.10 -7.06 -3.80
CA GLU A 6 13.28 -8.26 -3.56
C GLU A 6 11.92 -8.04 -4.22
N ILE A 7 11.55 -8.89 -5.19
CA ILE A 7 10.28 -8.77 -5.92
C ILE A 7 9.15 -9.15 -4.96
N THR A 8 8.27 -8.20 -4.67
CA THR A 8 7.10 -8.41 -3.82
C THR A 8 5.93 -8.99 -4.62
N LYS A 9 4.89 -9.47 -3.92
CA LYS A 9 3.66 -9.94 -4.57
C LYS A 9 2.99 -8.82 -5.39
N ASP A 10 3.04 -7.59 -4.89
CA ASP A 10 2.46 -6.43 -5.57
C ASP A 10 3.23 -6.10 -6.87
N ASP A 11 4.55 -6.31 -6.90
CA ASP A 11 5.34 -6.18 -8.12
C ASP A 11 4.93 -7.23 -9.17
N ILE A 12 4.61 -8.45 -8.74
CA ILE A 12 4.11 -9.52 -9.61
C ILE A 12 2.75 -9.13 -10.21
N ASP A 13 1.83 -8.61 -9.40
CA ASP A 13 0.52 -8.17 -9.88
C ASP A 13 0.64 -7.01 -10.89
N LEU A 14 1.59 -6.08 -10.65
CA LEU A 14 1.88 -4.97 -11.56
C LEU A 14 2.50 -5.45 -12.89
N ILE A 15 3.36 -6.46 -12.84
CA ILE A 15 3.98 -7.08 -14.03
C ILE A 15 2.93 -7.84 -14.83
N CYS A 16 2.09 -8.65 -14.17
CA CYS A 16 1.00 -9.38 -14.81
C CYS A 16 0.04 -8.43 -15.51
N PHE A 17 -0.40 -7.36 -14.83
CA PHE A 17 -1.22 -6.32 -15.43
C PHE A 17 -0.58 -5.68 -16.67
N SER A 18 0.75 -5.44 -16.63
CA SER A 18 1.49 -4.87 -17.75
C SER A 18 1.59 -5.82 -18.96
N ILE A 19 1.68 -7.13 -18.72
CA ILE A 19 1.72 -8.16 -19.77
C ILE A 19 0.34 -8.31 -20.41
N ASP A 20 -0.72 -8.39 -19.60
CA ASP A 20 -2.10 -8.48 -20.08
C ASP A 20 -2.49 -7.24 -20.89
N PHE A 21 -2.04 -6.06 -20.44
CA PHE A 21 -2.13 -4.80 -21.17
C PHE A 21 -1.50 -4.91 -22.57
N TYR A 22 -0.27 -5.42 -22.68
CA TYR A 22 0.44 -5.54 -23.96
C TYR A 22 -0.22 -6.57 -24.90
N LEU A 23 -0.70 -7.70 -24.38
CA LEU A 23 -1.39 -8.71 -25.17
C LEU A 23 -2.75 -8.21 -25.71
N SER A 24 -3.47 -7.43 -24.89
CA SER A 24 -4.69 -6.75 -25.32
C SER A 24 -4.42 -5.73 -26.43
N LEU A 25 -3.27 -5.04 -26.40
CA LEU A 25 -2.86 -4.07 -27.43
C LEU A 25 -2.68 -4.74 -28.80
N ILE A 26 -2.10 -5.95 -28.81
CA ILE A 26 -1.83 -6.71 -30.04
C ILE A 26 -3.14 -7.22 -30.68
N THR A 27 -4.09 -7.66 -29.86
CA THR A 27 -5.35 -8.28 -30.33
C THR A 27 -6.38 -7.29 -30.87
N ILE A 28 -6.26 -5.99 -30.57
CA ILE A 28 -7.20 -4.94 -31.03
C ILE A 28 -7.10 -4.64 -32.53
N ASN A 29 -6.00 -5.01 -33.20
CA ASN A 29 -5.79 -4.63 -34.60
C ASN A 29 -6.63 -5.44 -35.61
N GLU A 30 -7.33 -6.50 -35.21
CA GLU A 30 -7.94 -7.43 -36.18
C GLU A 30 -9.47 -7.34 -36.38
N ASP A 31 -10.25 -6.65 -35.53
CA ASP A 31 -11.72 -6.61 -35.71
C ASP A 31 -12.31 -5.20 -35.59
N ARG A 32 -12.77 -4.64 -36.72
CA ARG A 32 -13.58 -3.41 -36.76
C ARG A 32 -14.96 -3.68 -37.34
N LYS A 33 -15.97 -3.75 -36.46
CA LYS A 33 -17.38 -3.49 -36.77
C LYS A 33 -17.79 -2.16 -36.15
N GLU A 34 -18.57 -1.35 -36.88
CA GLU A 34 -19.04 -0.04 -36.45
C GLU A 34 -19.98 -0.13 -35.23
N GLU A 35 -19.41 -0.11 -34.03
CA GLU A 35 -20.13 0.15 -32.79
C GLU A 35 -20.27 1.66 -32.57
N LYS A 36 -21.39 2.07 -31.96
CA LYS A 36 -21.58 3.47 -31.54
C LYS A 36 -20.40 3.88 -30.67
N GLU A 37 -19.62 4.83 -31.17
CA GLU A 37 -18.36 5.25 -30.56
C GLU A 37 -18.60 5.76 -29.12
N LEU A 38 -18.26 4.94 -28.12
CA LEU A 38 -18.39 5.29 -26.71
C LEU A 38 -17.29 6.29 -26.36
N THR A 39 -17.60 7.57 -26.56
CA THR A 39 -16.64 8.65 -26.36
C THR A 39 -16.95 9.42 -25.08
N ALA A 40 -15.91 9.76 -24.34
CA ALA A 40 -16.00 10.60 -23.15
C ALA A 40 -14.78 11.50 -23.04
N TYR A 41 -14.86 12.52 -22.19
CA TYR A 41 -13.71 13.35 -21.88
C TYR A 41 -13.15 13.02 -20.50
N VAL A 42 -11.84 12.92 -20.39
CA VAL A 42 -11.13 12.82 -19.10
C VAL A 42 -10.34 14.11 -18.88
N LYS A 43 -10.51 14.72 -17.71
CA LYS A 43 -9.79 15.91 -17.29
C LYS A 43 -8.66 15.53 -16.33
N VAL A 44 -7.43 15.89 -16.67
CA VAL A 44 -6.25 15.73 -15.81
C VAL A 44 -5.68 17.11 -15.52
N ASP A 45 -5.84 17.59 -14.30
CA ASP A 45 -5.58 18.98 -13.90
C ASP A 45 -6.30 20.01 -14.80
N LYS A 46 -5.57 20.64 -15.72
CA LYS A 46 -6.10 21.60 -16.70
C LYS A 46 -6.30 21.00 -18.10
N ARG A 47 -5.75 19.81 -18.36
CA ARG A 47 -5.82 19.12 -19.65
C ARG A 47 -7.14 18.36 -19.76
N LYS A 48 -7.69 18.30 -20.97
CA LYS A 48 -8.91 17.57 -21.29
C LYS A 48 -8.65 16.72 -22.52
N THR A 49 -8.78 15.40 -22.37
CA THR A 49 -8.49 14.42 -23.42
C THR A 49 -9.77 13.69 -23.79
N LEU A 50 -10.02 13.50 -25.08
CA LEU A 50 -11.12 12.66 -25.56
C LEU A 50 -10.64 11.20 -25.51
N ILE A 51 -11.40 10.35 -24.83
CA ILE A 51 -11.17 8.91 -24.78
C ILE A 51 -12.23 8.19 -25.61
N LYS A 52 -11.85 7.01 -26.11
CA LYS A 52 -12.74 6.06 -26.78
C LYS A 52 -12.73 4.78 -25.96
N MET A 53 -13.90 4.34 -25.55
CA MET A 53 -14.08 3.12 -24.76
C MET A 53 -14.62 2.03 -25.67
N LYS A 54 -14.18 0.78 -25.46
CA LYS A 54 -14.78 -0.38 -26.13
C LYS A 54 -16.08 -0.80 -25.45
N GLU A 55 -16.04 -0.84 -24.12
CA GLU A 55 -17.15 -1.28 -23.29
C GLU A 55 -17.47 -0.23 -22.23
N LEU A 56 -18.74 -0.16 -21.83
CA LEU A 56 -19.20 0.84 -20.87
C LEU A 56 -19.06 0.35 -19.42
N THR A 57 -17.82 0.07 -19.05
CA THR A 57 -17.41 -0.45 -17.73
C THR A 57 -16.48 0.54 -17.02
N PHE A 58 -16.38 0.40 -15.71
CA PHE A 58 -15.43 1.14 -14.90
C PHE A 58 -13.98 0.78 -15.23
N GLU A 59 -13.72 -0.49 -15.49
CA GLU A 59 -12.38 -0.98 -15.85
C GLU A 59 -11.87 -0.35 -17.15
N GLU A 60 -12.70 -0.32 -18.21
CA GLU A 60 -12.33 0.31 -19.47
C GLU A 60 -12.15 1.83 -19.30
N LEU A 61 -12.98 2.48 -18.48
CA LEU A 61 -12.80 3.91 -18.19
C LEU A 61 -11.47 4.16 -17.49
N LEU A 62 -11.12 3.33 -16.50
CA LEU A 62 -9.86 3.40 -15.79
C LEU A 62 -8.67 3.19 -16.74
N TYR A 63 -8.75 2.17 -17.58
CA TYR A 63 -7.77 1.86 -18.62
C TYR A 63 -7.51 3.07 -19.52
N GLN A 64 -8.56 3.64 -20.12
CA GLN A 64 -8.44 4.82 -20.98
C GLN A 64 -7.96 6.08 -20.23
N SER A 65 -8.27 6.18 -18.94
CA SER A 65 -7.82 7.29 -18.09
C SER A 65 -6.32 7.25 -17.84
N TYR A 66 -5.73 6.06 -17.65
CA TYR A 66 -4.27 5.90 -17.56
C TYR A 66 -3.55 6.32 -18.85
N HIS A 67 -4.14 6.04 -20.01
CA HIS A 67 -3.62 6.51 -21.31
C HIS A 67 -3.62 8.04 -21.47
N CYS A 68 -4.36 8.77 -20.63
CA CYS A 68 -4.35 10.23 -20.64
C CYS A 68 -3.19 10.84 -19.83
N LEU A 69 -2.43 10.02 -19.09
CA LEU A 69 -1.34 10.48 -18.24
C LEU A 69 -0.07 10.77 -19.04
N GLU A 70 0.58 11.88 -18.73
CA GLU A 70 1.93 12.22 -19.17
C GLU A 70 2.95 11.81 -18.12
N ARG A 71 4.23 11.76 -18.51
CA ARG A 71 5.36 11.46 -17.62
C ARG A 71 5.35 12.27 -16.32
N LYS A 72 4.94 13.54 -16.37
CA LYS A 72 4.85 14.41 -15.18
C LYS A 72 3.80 13.95 -14.17
N ASP A 73 2.70 13.35 -14.64
CA ASP A 73 1.64 12.84 -13.77
C ASP A 73 2.11 11.55 -13.08
N ILE A 74 2.80 10.68 -13.82
CA ILE A 74 3.42 9.47 -13.27
C ILE A 74 4.49 9.84 -12.24
N GLN A 75 5.30 10.87 -12.53
CA GLN A 75 6.28 11.38 -11.58
C GLN A 75 5.61 11.94 -10.32
N LYS A 76 4.48 12.63 -10.48
CA LYS A 76 3.66 13.12 -9.37
C LYS A 76 3.16 11.98 -8.49
N MET A 77 2.62 10.91 -9.08
CA MET A 77 2.20 9.72 -8.35
C MET A 77 3.30 9.13 -7.46
N ARG A 78 4.52 9.05 -7.99
CA ARG A 78 5.69 8.54 -7.25
C ARG A 78 6.18 9.49 -6.16
N ASN A 79 6.32 10.78 -6.49
CA ASN A 79 6.90 11.77 -5.57
C ASN A 79 5.96 12.13 -4.42
N GLU A 80 4.66 12.20 -4.70
CA GLU A 80 3.65 12.63 -3.73
C GLU A 80 2.94 11.44 -3.05
N ASN A 81 3.29 10.20 -3.44
CA ASN A 81 2.63 8.97 -2.97
C ASN A 81 1.10 9.10 -3.08
N VAL A 82 0.60 9.38 -4.28
CA VAL A 82 -0.82 9.56 -4.56
C VAL A 82 -1.31 8.47 -5.53
N LYS A 83 -2.54 8.02 -5.35
CA LYS A 83 -3.25 7.18 -6.32
C LYS A 83 -4.18 8.01 -7.20
N LEU A 84 -4.47 7.46 -8.37
CA LEU A 84 -5.47 7.98 -9.29
C LEU A 84 -6.86 7.52 -8.83
N ASP A 85 -7.74 8.46 -8.54
CA ASP A 85 -9.18 8.22 -8.40
C ASP A 85 -9.93 8.94 -9.53
N LEU A 86 -11.09 8.39 -9.91
CA LEU A 86 -11.96 8.96 -10.93
C LEU A 86 -13.20 9.59 -10.29
N THR A 87 -13.51 10.81 -10.71
CA THR A 87 -14.70 11.53 -10.30
C THR A 87 -15.49 12.03 -11.51
N ASN A 88 -16.77 12.31 -11.32
CA ASN A 88 -17.51 13.10 -12.31
C ASN A 88 -17.18 14.60 -12.18
N MET A 89 -17.76 15.41 -13.06
CA MET A 89 -17.55 16.87 -13.03
C MET A 89 -18.15 17.59 -11.81
N LYS A 90 -18.89 16.88 -10.94
CA LYS A 90 -19.40 17.36 -9.65
C LYS A 90 -18.55 16.88 -8.46
N ASP A 91 -17.41 16.25 -8.74
CA ASP A 91 -16.52 15.63 -7.75
C ASP A 91 -17.13 14.42 -7.02
N ASP A 92 -18.20 13.80 -7.55
CA ASP A 92 -18.68 12.51 -7.05
C ASP A 92 -17.76 11.39 -7.54
N ILE A 93 -17.37 10.48 -6.65
CA ILE A 93 -16.47 9.36 -6.98
C ILE A 93 -17.18 8.36 -7.92
N ILE A 94 -16.43 7.88 -8.91
CA ILE A 94 -16.83 6.82 -9.83
C ILE A 94 -16.09 5.55 -9.41
N GLU A 95 -16.82 4.57 -8.89
CA GLU A 95 -16.24 3.31 -8.38
C GLU A 95 -16.86 2.07 -9.03
N SER A 96 -17.86 2.24 -9.90
CA SER A 96 -18.61 1.13 -10.47
C SER A 96 -19.11 1.38 -11.89
N ASP A 97 -19.40 0.29 -12.61
CA ASP A 97 -20.06 0.32 -13.91
C ASP A 97 -21.38 1.10 -13.89
N LYS A 98 -22.11 1.04 -12.77
CA LYS A 98 -23.37 1.77 -12.61
C LYS A 98 -23.15 3.27 -12.64
N ASP A 99 -22.06 3.74 -12.07
CA ASP A 99 -21.68 5.16 -12.07
C ASP A 99 -21.28 5.62 -13.48
N VAL A 100 -20.49 4.81 -14.19
CA VAL A 100 -20.14 5.05 -15.60
C VAL A 100 -21.39 5.12 -16.47
N LYS A 101 -22.28 4.12 -16.37
CA LYS A 101 -23.59 4.08 -17.06
C LYS A 101 -24.44 5.30 -16.76
N ARG A 102 -24.41 5.81 -15.53
CA ARG A 102 -25.14 7.01 -15.13
C ARG A 102 -24.56 8.26 -15.80
N GLU A 103 -23.24 8.40 -15.86
CA GLU A 103 -22.59 9.55 -16.50
C GLU A 103 -22.78 9.56 -18.02
N PHE A 104 -22.79 8.40 -18.68
CA PHE A 104 -23.05 8.27 -20.12
C PHE A 104 -24.51 8.54 -20.53
N LYS A 105 -25.45 8.65 -19.59
CA LYS A 105 -26.81 9.15 -19.88
C LYS A 105 -26.84 10.67 -20.12
N LYS A 106 -25.75 11.39 -19.82
CA LYS A 106 -25.62 12.82 -20.07
C LYS A 106 -25.15 13.07 -21.51
N ASN A 107 -25.54 14.21 -22.09
CA ASN A 107 -25.17 14.57 -23.47
C ASN A 107 -23.66 14.60 -23.75
N LYS A 108 -22.83 14.86 -22.73
CA LYS A 108 -21.36 14.90 -22.82
C LYS A 108 -20.76 14.24 -21.59
N PRO A 109 -20.54 12.90 -21.59
CA PRO A 109 -19.90 12.23 -20.47
C PRO A 109 -18.51 12.82 -20.25
N SER A 110 -18.21 13.13 -19.00
CA SER A 110 -16.95 13.76 -18.62
C SER A 110 -16.56 13.32 -17.23
N PHE A 111 -15.30 12.93 -17.11
CA PHE A 111 -14.68 12.44 -15.90
C PHE A 111 -13.46 13.31 -15.58
N LYS A 112 -13.03 13.26 -14.33
CA LYS A 112 -11.90 13.99 -13.81
C LYS A 112 -11.03 13.02 -13.03
N ILE A 113 -9.74 13.02 -13.34
CA ILE A 113 -8.74 12.36 -12.52
C ILE A 113 -8.45 13.27 -11.32
N THR A 114 -8.59 12.69 -10.14
CA THR A 114 -8.20 13.28 -8.87
C THR A 114 -7.07 12.48 -8.25
N TRP A 115 -6.12 13.18 -7.66
CA TRP A 115 -4.99 12.58 -6.97
C TRP A 115 -5.34 12.49 -5.50
N THR A 116 -5.56 11.27 -5.02
CA THR A 116 -5.84 11.04 -3.61
C THR A 116 -4.54 10.54 -2.97
N PRO A 117 -4.06 11.17 -1.89
CA PRO A 117 -2.93 10.64 -1.14
C PRO A 117 -3.17 9.17 -0.83
N LEU A 118 -2.21 8.31 -1.20
CA LEU A 118 -2.07 7.01 -0.59
C LEU A 118 -1.62 7.31 0.84
N GLN A 119 -2.58 7.60 1.71
CA GLN A 119 -2.31 7.42 3.13
C GLN A 119 -1.84 5.98 3.25
N PRO A 120 -0.68 5.70 3.89
CA PRO A 120 -0.43 4.33 4.36
C PRO A 120 -1.72 3.88 5.05
N ILE A 121 -2.18 2.66 4.75
CA ILE A 121 -3.46 2.14 5.21
C ILE A 121 -3.55 2.31 6.74
N ILE A 122 -4.13 3.42 7.17
CA ILE A 122 -4.50 3.72 8.56
C ILE A 122 -6.04 3.78 8.65
N ASN A 123 -6.75 3.57 7.52
CA ASN A 123 -8.21 3.76 7.36
C ASN A 123 -9.05 2.47 7.24
N GLU A 124 -8.58 1.32 7.74
CA GLU A 124 -9.53 0.61 8.62
C GLU A 124 -9.68 1.50 9.85
N LYS A 125 -10.81 1.48 10.57
CA LYS A 125 -10.81 2.01 11.95
C LYS A 125 -9.85 1.14 12.76
N THR A 126 -8.55 1.35 12.60
CA THR A 126 -7.50 0.70 13.35
C THR A 126 -7.77 1.15 14.76
N LYS A 127 -8.26 0.22 15.58
CA LYS A 127 -8.32 0.44 17.01
C LYS A 127 -6.86 0.58 17.43
N THR A 128 -6.35 1.82 17.46
CA THR A 128 -5.04 2.08 18.01
C THR A 128 -5.10 1.60 19.45
N ILE A 129 -4.31 0.57 19.76
CA ILE A 129 -4.20 0.07 21.11
C ILE A 129 -3.52 1.17 21.90
N LYS A 130 -4.31 1.93 22.65
CA LYS A 130 -3.78 2.97 23.52
C LYS A 130 -3.00 2.28 24.63
N ASN A 131 -1.80 2.78 24.91
CA ASN A 131 -0.92 2.27 25.97
C ASN A 131 -0.44 0.82 25.74
N ALA A 132 -0.10 0.47 24.50
CA ALA A 132 0.56 -0.80 24.23
C ALA A 132 2.01 -0.78 24.76
N LEU A 133 2.44 -1.92 25.29
CA LEU A 133 3.85 -2.22 25.60
C LEU A 133 4.40 -3.11 24.49
N VAL A 134 5.50 -2.69 23.86
CA VAL A 134 6.23 -3.44 22.85
C VAL A 134 7.56 -3.91 23.42
N MET A 135 7.78 -5.22 23.42
CA MET A 135 9.03 -5.83 23.87
C MET A 135 9.76 -6.43 22.67
N THR A 136 10.97 -5.96 22.39
CA THR A 136 11.81 -6.46 21.31
C THR A 136 13.05 -7.16 21.87
N ILE A 137 13.36 -8.33 21.32
CA ILE A 137 14.59 -9.06 21.64
C ILE A 137 15.42 -9.16 20.35
N ALA A 138 16.38 -8.25 20.22
CA ALA A 138 17.31 -8.18 19.11
C ALA A 138 18.56 -9.01 19.41
N ILE A 139 18.67 -10.21 18.83
CA ILE A 139 19.85 -11.06 18.92
C ILE A 139 20.55 -11.07 17.56
N SER A 140 21.81 -10.65 17.53
CA SER A 140 22.60 -10.61 16.29
C SER A 140 24.01 -11.14 16.42
N GLU A 141 24.42 -11.52 17.63
CA GLU A 141 25.75 -12.06 17.90
C GLU A 141 25.65 -13.47 18.49
N TYR A 142 26.27 -14.44 17.83
CA TYR A 142 26.23 -15.85 18.22
C TYR A 142 27.62 -16.38 18.60
N ASN A 143 27.65 -17.31 19.56
CA ASN A 143 28.89 -17.93 20.02
C ASN A 143 29.54 -18.79 18.93
N ASP A 144 28.73 -19.59 18.24
CA ASP A 144 29.17 -20.45 17.15
C ASP A 144 28.97 -19.73 15.80
N LYS A 145 29.95 -18.91 15.43
CA LYS A 145 29.95 -18.16 14.17
C LYS A 145 30.07 -19.05 12.93
N THR A 146 30.46 -20.31 13.11
CA THR A 146 30.59 -21.27 12.01
C THR A 146 29.23 -21.85 11.63
N LYS A 147 28.36 -22.05 12.62
CA LYS A 147 26.99 -22.51 12.42
C LYS A 147 26.01 -21.36 12.20
N TRP A 148 26.19 -20.25 12.91
CA TRP A 148 25.30 -19.08 12.88
C TRP A 148 26.11 -17.80 12.74
N PRO A 149 26.22 -17.23 11.53
CA PRO A 149 26.91 -15.96 11.33
C PRO A 149 26.16 -14.83 12.06
N ASN A 150 26.90 -13.82 12.48
CA ASN A 150 26.30 -12.62 13.06
C ASN A 150 25.42 -11.90 12.04
N LEU A 151 24.37 -11.24 12.52
CA LEU A 151 23.39 -10.53 11.69
C LEU A 151 23.64 -9.02 11.73
N PRO A 152 24.34 -8.42 10.75
CA PRO A 152 24.80 -7.03 10.84
C PRO A 152 23.66 -6.00 10.87
N ASN A 153 22.54 -6.29 10.21
CA ASN A 153 21.47 -5.31 9.96
C ASN A 153 20.49 -5.14 11.14
N VAL A 154 20.55 -6.03 12.14
CA VAL A 154 19.63 -6.01 13.29
C VAL A 154 19.71 -4.68 14.07
N LYS A 155 20.86 -4.00 14.04
CA LYS A 155 21.00 -2.67 14.67
C LYS A 155 20.17 -1.60 13.95
N GLU A 156 20.15 -1.64 12.62
CA GLU A 156 19.35 -0.71 11.81
C GLU A 156 17.86 -1.00 11.98
N ASP A 157 17.48 -2.29 11.95
CA ASP A 157 16.11 -2.72 12.22
C ASP A 157 15.63 -2.26 13.60
N LEU A 158 16.48 -2.34 14.62
CA LEU A 158 16.14 -1.88 15.97
C LEU A 158 15.90 -0.36 16.03
N ILE A 159 16.67 0.43 15.28
CA ILE A 159 16.46 1.88 15.17
C ILE A 159 15.10 2.16 14.52
N ASN A 160 14.79 1.45 13.43
CA ASN A 160 13.53 1.59 12.72
C ASN A 160 12.33 1.20 13.59
N PHE A 161 12.40 0.07 14.30
CA PHE A 161 11.33 -0.36 15.21
C PHE A 161 11.15 0.61 16.37
N LYS A 162 12.24 1.08 16.96
CA LYS A 162 12.16 2.08 18.02
C LYS A 162 11.49 3.37 17.53
N GLN A 163 11.85 3.86 16.35
CA GLN A 163 11.20 5.02 15.77
C GLN A 163 9.70 4.78 15.55
N LEU A 164 9.34 3.68 14.90
CA LEU A 164 7.94 3.35 14.60
C LEU A 164 7.10 3.22 15.88
N PHE A 165 7.53 2.38 16.82
CA PHE A 165 6.72 2.07 18.00
C PHE A 165 6.76 3.17 19.07
N GLU A 166 7.94 3.73 19.36
CA GLU A 166 8.09 4.72 20.43
C GLU A 166 7.71 6.13 19.95
N LYS A 167 8.13 6.55 18.75
CA LYS A 167 7.94 7.93 18.28
C LYS A 167 6.66 8.11 17.49
N GLU A 168 6.38 7.22 16.54
CA GLU A 168 5.23 7.39 15.64
C GLU A 168 3.94 6.89 16.28
N LEU A 169 3.98 5.73 16.96
CA LEU A 169 2.82 5.12 17.61
C LEU A 169 2.66 5.49 19.09
N ASN A 170 3.68 6.11 19.70
CA ASN A 170 3.69 6.51 21.11
C ASN A 170 3.37 5.33 22.07
N TYR A 171 3.94 4.18 21.78
CA TYR A 171 3.90 2.99 22.65
C TYR A 171 5.07 2.99 23.62
N GLU A 172 4.90 2.28 24.73
CA GLU A 172 6.03 1.97 25.61
C GLU A 172 6.88 0.91 24.92
N PHE A 173 8.18 1.19 24.75
CA PHE A 173 9.08 0.33 23.98
C PHE A 173 10.26 -0.11 24.83
N GLU A 174 10.44 -1.42 24.93
CA GLU A 174 11.51 -2.06 25.68
C GLU A 174 12.33 -2.98 24.78
N CYS A 175 13.65 -2.92 24.93
CA CYS A 175 14.57 -3.77 24.18
C CYS A 175 15.73 -4.24 25.05
N ASN A 176 16.23 -5.43 24.77
CA ASN A 176 17.45 -5.94 25.39
C ASN A 176 18.66 -5.02 25.10
N LYS A 177 19.54 -4.87 26.09
CA LYS A 177 20.72 -3.99 26.01
C LYS A 177 21.85 -4.57 25.13
N SER A 178 21.94 -5.89 25.05
CA SER A 178 23.04 -6.59 24.38
C SER A 178 22.52 -7.45 23.22
N PRO A 179 23.09 -7.33 22.01
CA PRO A 179 22.76 -8.19 20.87
C PRO A 179 23.22 -9.65 21.04
N HIS A 180 24.02 -9.90 22.07
CA HIS A 180 24.43 -11.24 22.49
C HIS A 180 23.66 -11.63 23.75
N MET A 181 22.80 -12.65 23.64
CA MET A 181 22.04 -13.19 24.77
C MET A 181 22.02 -14.72 24.72
N LYS A 182 22.26 -15.36 25.86
CA LYS A 182 21.98 -16.78 26.09
C LYS A 182 20.52 -16.95 26.49
N LYS A 183 20.05 -18.19 26.47
CA LYS A 183 18.69 -18.55 26.91
C LYS A 183 18.36 -18.02 28.31
N THR A 184 19.31 -18.13 29.25
CA THR A 184 19.16 -17.62 30.63
C THR A 184 19.03 -16.11 30.69
N ASP A 185 19.72 -15.40 29.79
CA ASP A 185 19.69 -13.93 29.74
C ASP A 185 18.32 -13.48 29.21
N VAL A 186 17.78 -14.17 28.20
CA VAL A 186 16.43 -13.90 27.66
C VAL A 186 15.36 -14.13 28.74
N GLN A 187 15.48 -15.23 29.48
CA GLN A 187 14.56 -15.53 30.58
C GLN A 187 14.62 -14.47 31.68
N SER A 188 15.82 -14.04 32.05
CA SER A 188 16.02 -12.99 33.07
C SER A 188 15.44 -11.65 32.62
N PHE A 189 15.67 -11.27 31.36
CA PHE A 189 15.11 -10.06 30.76
C PHE A 189 13.58 -10.07 30.77
N LEU A 190 12.95 -11.17 30.35
CA LEU A 190 11.49 -11.28 30.38
C LEU A 190 10.94 -11.26 31.81
N ALA A 191 11.61 -11.89 32.77
CA ALA A 191 11.20 -11.86 34.17
C ALA A 191 11.28 -10.45 34.76
N GLU A 192 12.35 -9.70 34.45
CA GLU A 192 12.51 -8.30 34.85
C GLU A 192 11.39 -7.42 34.25
N LEU A 193 11.08 -7.60 32.96
CA LEU A 193 9.99 -6.87 32.30
C LEU A 193 8.62 -7.14 32.93
N VAL A 194 8.32 -8.41 33.26
CA VAL A 194 7.07 -8.77 33.95
C VAL A 194 6.92 -8.02 35.27
N VAL A 195 8.01 -7.89 36.03
CA VAL A 195 8.00 -7.18 37.32
C VAL A 195 7.92 -5.66 37.11
N ASN A 196 8.74 -5.08 36.23
CA ASN A 196 8.83 -3.64 36.01
C ASN A 196 7.52 -3.06 35.45
N HIS A 197 6.93 -3.75 34.47
CA HIS A 197 5.67 -3.36 33.83
C HIS A 197 4.44 -3.90 34.55
N ARG A 198 4.63 -4.60 35.68
CA ARG A 198 3.56 -5.18 36.49
C ARG A 198 2.58 -5.98 35.63
N LEU A 199 3.12 -6.90 34.83
CA LEU A 199 2.34 -7.75 33.94
C LEU A 199 1.74 -8.89 34.77
N HIS A 200 0.41 -8.98 34.79
CA HIS A 200 -0.30 -10.00 35.54
C HIS A 200 -1.35 -10.69 34.68
N LYS A 201 -1.80 -11.86 35.16
CA LYS A 201 -2.96 -12.53 34.57
C LYS A 201 -4.16 -11.58 34.58
N ASN A 202 -4.82 -11.43 33.44
CA ASN A 202 -6.08 -10.72 33.38
C ASN A 202 -7.15 -11.52 34.13
N THR A 203 -7.63 -11.00 35.26
CA THR A 203 -8.70 -11.60 36.07
C THR A 203 -10.07 -10.98 35.83
N ASN A 204 -10.20 -10.05 34.87
CA ASN A 204 -11.51 -9.54 34.48
C ASN A 204 -12.25 -10.61 33.67
N ASN A 205 -13.25 -11.24 34.30
CA ASN A 205 -14.28 -11.98 33.59
C ASN A 205 -15.13 -10.98 32.82
N MET A 206 -14.79 -10.66 31.58
CA MET A 206 -15.77 -10.09 30.66
C MET A 206 -16.82 -11.19 30.43
N MET A 207 -18.01 -11.03 31.00
CA MET A 207 -19.18 -11.78 30.55
C MET A 207 -19.43 -11.34 29.10
N ASP A 208 -19.28 -12.28 28.18
CA ASP A 208 -19.75 -12.16 26.79
C ASP A 208 -21.28 -12.02 26.73
#